data_AF-A0A7W1B0P2-F1
#
_entry.id   AF-A0A7W1B0P2-F1
#
_cell.length_a   1.000
_cell.length_b   1.000
_cell.length_c   1.000
_cell.angle_alpha   90.00
_cell.angle_beta   90.00
_cell.angle_gamma   90.00
#
_symmetry.space_group_name_H-M   'P 1'
#
loop_
_entity.id
_entity.type
_entity.pdbx_description
1 polymer ?
#
loop_
_entity_poly.entity_id
_entity_poly.type
_entity_poly.pdbx_seq_one_letter_code
_entity_poly.pdbx_strand_id
1 'polypeptide(L)'
;MIRRLAATTDAVDLEEAYAVAPGVGWHVRTSFISSADGAVSIGGRAGGLGNASDRAVFGLLRDLADVILVGAGTARAERYGAVRPTGPRLERRRRHRLPDAPVMA
;
A
#
# COMPACT_ATOMS: atom_id res chain seq x y z
N MET A 1 9.48 15.51 -3.91
CA MET A 1 8.49 16.11 -4.84
C MET A 1 7.13 15.47 -4.53
N ILE A 2 6.15 16.25 -4.08
CA ILE A 2 4.79 15.73 -3.79
C ILE A 2 3.97 15.87 -5.09
N ARG A 3 3.61 14.75 -5.74
CA ARG A 3 2.70 14.75 -6.89
C ARG A 3 1.29 14.91 -6.34
N ARG A 4 0.66 16.06 -6.61
CA ARG A 4 -0.75 16.28 -6.25
C ARG A 4 -1.60 15.41 -7.16
N LEU A 5 -2.39 14.51 -6.58
CA LEU A 5 -3.44 13.81 -7.34
C LEU A 5 -4.46 14.86 -7.80
N ALA A 6 -4.92 14.76 -9.05
CA ALA A 6 -5.79 15.76 -9.66
C ALA A 6 -7.02 16.04 -8.77
N ALA A 7 -7.40 17.31 -8.69
CA ALA A 7 -8.51 17.75 -7.85
C ALA A 7 -9.86 17.55 -8.56
N THR A 8 -10.24 16.33 -8.95
CA THR A 8 -11.48 16.12 -9.71
C THR A 8 -12.09 14.72 -9.53
N THR A 9 -13.42 14.67 -9.66
CA THR A 9 -14.38 13.54 -9.66
C THR A 9 -14.12 12.42 -10.68
N ASP A 10 -13.01 12.45 -11.41
CA ASP A 10 -12.68 11.46 -12.42
C ASP A 10 -12.04 10.20 -11.82
N ALA A 11 -12.15 9.08 -12.52
CA ALA A 11 -11.52 7.84 -12.09
C ALA A 11 -9.99 7.98 -12.07
N VAL A 12 -9.37 7.76 -10.90
CA VAL A 12 -7.91 7.79 -10.74
C VAL A 12 -7.33 6.41 -11.05
N ASP A 13 -6.40 6.34 -12.01
CA ASP A 13 -5.54 5.16 -12.15
C ASP A 13 -4.54 5.13 -10.99
N LEU A 14 -4.81 4.25 -10.03
CA LEU A 14 -3.97 4.12 -8.84
C LEU A 14 -2.56 3.58 -9.19
N GLU A 15 -2.43 2.69 -10.18
CA GLU A 15 -1.12 2.12 -10.56
C GLU A 15 -0.21 3.22 -11.13
N GLU A 16 -0.76 4.09 -11.98
CA GLU A 16 -0.04 5.24 -12.51
C GLU A 16 0.27 6.29 -11.42
N ALA A 17 -0.71 6.58 -10.56
CA ALA A 17 -0.57 7.55 -9.47
C ALA A 17 0.55 7.19 -8.50
N TYR A 18 0.74 5.89 -8.25
CA TYR A 18 1.69 5.33 -7.30
C TYR A 18 2.91 4.68 -7.94
N ALA A 19 3.08 4.77 -9.25
CA ALA A 19 4.25 4.26 -9.95
C ALA A 19 5.54 4.92 -9.45
N VAL A 20 6.62 4.13 -9.39
CA VAL A 20 7.96 4.64 -9.12
C VAL A 20 8.57 5.07 -10.45
N ALA A 21 9.07 6.29 -10.53
CA ALA A 21 9.65 6.81 -11.77
C ALA A 21 10.87 5.95 -12.19
N PRO A 22 11.06 5.67 -13.50
CA PRO A 22 12.23 4.96 -13.99
C PRO A 22 13.53 5.66 -13.55
N GLY A 23 14.55 4.87 -13.19
CA GLY A 23 15.86 5.38 -12.79
C GLY A 23 15.94 5.88 -11.34
N VAL A 24 14.84 5.85 -10.58
CA VAL A 24 14.90 6.00 -9.12
C VAL A 24 15.57 4.75 -8.55
N GLY A 25 16.65 4.94 -7.79
CA GLY A 25 17.31 3.86 -7.04
C GLY A 25 16.47 3.38 -5.86
N TRP A 26 17.13 3.12 -4.73
CA TRP A 26 16.43 2.76 -3.50
C TRP A 26 15.40 3.83 -3.10
N HIS A 27 14.17 3.41 -2.85
CA HIS A 27 13.10 4.30 -2.41
C HIS A 27 12.31 3.66 -1.28
N VAL A 28 11.76 4.50 -0.41
CA VAL A 28 10.91 4.07 0.70
C VAL A 28 9.60 4.84 0.62
N ARG A 29 8.49 4.14 0.85
CA ARG A 29 7.16 4.73 0.94
C ARG A 29 6.53 4.35 2.27
N THR A 30 5.89 5.31 2.90
CA THR A 30 5.06 5.10 4.09
C THR A 30 3.59 5.10 3.71
N SER A 31 2.82 4.16 4.25
CA SER A 31 1.37 4.09 4.07
C SER A 31 0.73 4.00 5.45
N PHE A 32 -0.09 5.00 5.78
CA PHE A 32 -0.78 5.13 7.05
C PHE A 32 -2.17 5.71 6.80
N ILE A 33 -3.09 5.43 7.72
CA ILE A 33 -4.38 6.09 7.81
C ILE A 33 -4.49 6.76 9.19
N SER A 34 -5.10 7.93 9.23
CA SER A 34 -5.43 8.63 10.46
C SER A 34 -6.81 9.26 10.37
N SER A 35 -7.47 9.43 11.51
CA SER A 35 -8.60 10.34 11.64
C SER A 35 -8.14 11.80 11.51
N ALA A 36 -9.10 12.73 11.42
CA ALA A 36 -8.85 14.16 11.28
C ALA A 36 -8.11 14.77 12.49
N ASP A 37 -8.28 14.20 13.68
CA ASP A 37 -7.58 14.57 14.92
C ASP A 37 -6.26 13.79 15.12
N GLY A 38 -5.86 12.96 14.15
CA GLY A 38 -4.56 12.26 14.15
C GLY A 38 -4.56 10.90 14.84
N ALA A 39 -5.70 10.38 15.29
CA ALA A 39 -5.76 9.01 15.81
C ALA A 39 -5.53 7.99 14.69
N VAL A 40 -4.76 6.93 15.00
CA VAL A 40 -4.37 5.89 14.03
C VAL A 40 -5.14 4.58 14.21
N SER A 41 -6.07 4.55 15.18
CA SER A 41 -6.88 3.36 15.45
C SER A 41 -8.21 3.70 16.12
N ILE A 42 -9.21 2.85 15.89
CA ILE A 42 -10.49 2.81 16.63
C ILE A 42 -10.57 1.42 17.27
N GLY A 43 -10.73 1.36 18.59
CA GLY A 43 -10.73 0.08 19.32
C GLY A 43 -9.42 -0.70 19.19
N GLY A 44 -8.28 -0.01 19.08
CA GLY A 44 -6.94 -0.60 18.96
C GLY A 44 -6.62 -1.19 17.59
N ARG A 45 -7.45 -0.94 16.56
CA ARG A 45 -7.22 -1.37 15.18
C ARG A 45 -7.37 -0.22 14.19
N ALA A 46 -6.55 -0.21 13.15
CA ALA A 46 -6.63 0.75 12.05
C ALA A 46 -7.84 0.49 11.15
N GLY A 47 -8.32 -0.77 11.08
CA GLY A 47 -9.39 -1.16 10.16
C GLY A 47 -10.70 -0.37 10.32
N GLY A 48 -10.97 0.19 11.50
CA GLY A 48 -12.16 1.03 11.73
C GLY A 48 -12.09 2.42 11.08
N LEU A 49 -10.89 2.88 10.67
CA LEU A 49 -10.70 4.14 9.95
C LEU A 49 -10.82 3.98 8.43
N GLY A 50 -10.56 2.77 7.91
CA GLY A 50 -10.45 2.50 6.49
C GLY A 50 -11.78 2.19 5.79
N ASN A 51 -11.83 2.44 4.49
CA ASN A 51 -12.97 2.11 3.62
C ASN A 51 -12.52 1.20 2.46
N ALA A 52 -13.35 1.04 1.42
CA ALA A 52 -13.00 0.23 0.26
C ALA A 52 -11.84 0.83 -0.55
N SER A 53 -11.82 2.15 -0.71
CA SER A 53 -10.77 2.87 -1.44
C SER A 53 -9.42 2.82 -0.73
N ASP A 54 -9.41 2.99 0.60
CA ASP A 54 -8.20 2.81 1.43
C ASP A 54 -7.61 1.41 1.25
N ARG A 55 -8.46 0.37 1.30
CA ARG A 55 -8.03 -1.02 1.08
C ARG A 55 -7.48 -1.26 -0.33
N ALA A 56 -8.05 -0.60 -1.35
CA ALA A 56 -7.54 -0.68 -2.71
C ALA A 56 -6.14 -0.07 -2.84
N VAL A 57 -5.93 1.12 -2.27
CA VAL A 57 -4.62 1.79 -2.23
C VAL A 57 -3.63 0.95 -1.42
N PHE A 58 -3.98 0.55 -0.20
CA PHE A 58 -3.13 -0.28 0.66
C PHE A 58 -2.70 -1.58 -0.02
N GLY A 59 -3.63 -2.26 -0.71
CA GLY A 59 -3.34 -3.45 -1.51
C GLY A 59 -2.37 -3.17 -2.65
N LEU A 60 -2.63 -2.12 -3.44
CA LEU A 60 -1.76 -1.73 -4.55
C LEU A 60 -0.35 -1.38 -4.08
N LEU A 61 -0.22 -0.64 -2.98
CA LEU A 61 1.08 -0.26 -2.44
C LEU A 61 1.92 -1.48 -2.06
N ARG A 62 1.28 -2.54 -1.54
CA ARG A 62 1.93 -3.83 -1.27
C ARG A 62 2.28 -4.58 -2.55
N ASP A 63 1.42 -4.50 -3.55
CA ASP A 63 1.69 -5.07 -4.88
C ASP A 63 2.86 -4.38 -5.59
N LEU A 64 3.16 -3.11 -5.29
CA LEU A 64 4.28 -2.38 -5.89
C LEU A 64 5.57 -2.39 -5.05
N ALA A 65 5.57 -3.02 -3.88
CA ALA A 65 6.73 -3.10 -3.00
C ALA A 65 7.58 -4.36 -3.25
N ASP A 66 8.89 -4.25 -3.16
CA ASP A 66 9.81 -5.40 -3.04
C ASP A 66 9.75 -6.01 -1.63
N VAL A 67 9.74 -5.14 -0.63
CA VAL A 67 9.75 -5.47 0.80
C VAL A 67 8.72 -4.62 1.52
N ILE A 68 8.00 -5.23 2.46
CA ILE A 68 7.05 -4.55 3.33
C ILE A 68 7.57 -4.60 4.75
N LEU A 69 7.98 -3.44 5.26
CA LEU A 69 8.36 -3.27 6.65
C LEU A 69 7.12 -2.96 7.49
N VAL A 70 6.89 -3.70 8.58
CA VAL A 70 5.79 -3.43 9.50
C VAL A 70 6.20 -3.65 10.95
N GLY A 71 5.76 -2.75 11.84
CA GLY A 71 5.95 -2.96 13.27
C GLY A 71 5.27 -4.23 13.76
N ALA A 72 5.98 -5.07 14.51
CA ALA A 72 5.48 -6.37 14.96
C ALA A 72 4.19 -6.26 15.80
N GLY A 73 4.03 -5.18 16.56
CA GLY A 73 2.78 -4.87 17.29
C GLY A 73 1.59 -4.71 16.35
N THR A 74 1.74 -3.91 15.29
CA THR A 74 0.73 -3.73 14.25
C THR A 74 0.45 -5.02 13.50
N ALA A 75 1.48 -5.77 13.11
CA ALA A 75 1.30 -7.05 12.41
C ALA A 75 0.46 -8.03 13.23
N ARG A 76 0.71 -8.15 14.55
CA ARG A 76 -0.08 -9.00 15.45
C ARG A 76 -1.48 -8.46 15.67
N ALA A 77 -1.59 -7.16 15.98
CA ALA A 77 -2.88 -6.51 16.19
C ALA A 77 -3.75 -6.74 14.95
N GLU A 78 -3.25 -6.43 13.75
CA GLU A 78 -3.98 -6.54 12.49
C GLU A 78 -4.07 -7.95 11.90
N ARG A 79 -3.43 -8.95 12.54
CA ARG A 79 -3.36 -10.34 12.07
C ARG A 79 -2.80 -10.46 10.65
N TYR A 80 -1.76 -9.68 10.35
CA TYR A 80 -1.06 -9.77 9.08
C TYR A 80 -0.30 -11.09 8.98
N GLY A 81 -0.40 -11.71 7.80
CA GLY A 81 0.35 -12.90 7.42
C GLY A 81 1.15 -12.66 6.14
N ALA A 82 1.84 -13.71 5.70
CA ALA A 82 2.60 -13.67 4.45
C ALA A 82 1.72 -13.22 3.28
N VAL A 83 2.27 -12.33 2.44
CA VAL A 83 1.59 -11.86 1.23
C VAL A 83 1.66 -12.96 0.19
N ARG A 84 0.49 -13.36 -0.32
CA ARG A 84 0.37 -14.39 -1.37
C ARG A 84 -0.45 -13.81 -2.53
N PRO A 85 0.18 -13.06 -3.46
CA PRO A 85 -0.50 -12.52 -4.62
C PRO A 85 -1.06 -13.62 -5.51
N THR A 86 -2.23 -13.40 -6.09
CA THR A 86 -2.88 -14.32 -7.04
C THR A 86 -3.42 -13.54 -8.24
N GLY A 87 -3.54 -14.23 -9.38
CA GLY A 87 -4.14 -13.72 -10.61
C GLY A 87 -3.67 -12.30 -10.96
N PRO A 88 -4.57 -11.29 -10.98
CA PRO A 88 -4.24 -9.92 -11.39
C PRO A 88 -3.12 -9.25 -10.58
N ARG A 89 -2.95 -9.60 -9.30
CA ARG A 89 -1.88 -9.03 -8.46
C ARG A 89 -0.51 -9.57 -8.89
N LEU A 90 -0.44 -10.87 -9.17
CA LEU A 90 0.78 -11.52 -9.65
C LEU A 90 1.20 -10.97 -11.02
N GLU A 91 0.23 -10.82 -11.93
CA GLU A 91 0.45 -10.21 -13.24
C GLU A 91 0.99 -8.78 -13.14
N ARG A 92 0.42 -7.96 -12.24
CA ARG A 92 0.90 -6.61 -11.98
C ARG A 92 2.36 -6.61 -11.52
N ARG A 93 2.70 -7.44 -10.54
CA ARG A 93 4.07 -7.54 -10.02
C ARG A 93 5.08 -7.88 -11.10
N ARG A 94 4.74 -8.82 -11.98
CA ARG A 94 5.58 -9.21 -13.12
C ARG A 94 5.75 -8.09 -14.15
N ARG A 95 4.70 -7.31 -14.45
CA ARG A 95 4.83 -6.11 -15.31
C ARG A 95 5.82 -5.10 -14.76
N HIS A 96 5.87 -4.95 -13.43
CA HIS A 96 6.85 -4.11 -12.73
C HIS A 96 8.19 -4.79 -12.45
N ARG A 97 8.39 -6.03 -12.94
CA ARG A 97 9.61 -6.83 -12.72
C ARG A 97 9.94 -7.07 -11.24
N LEU A 98 8.91 -7.13 -10.40
CA LEU A 98 9.01 -7.45 -8.99
C LEU A 98 8.95 -8.97 -8.76
N PRO A 99 9.54 -9.49 -7.66
CA PRO A 99 9.32 -10.87 -7.23
C PRO A 99 7.84 -11.18 -7.05
N ASP A 100 7.44 -12.45 -7.28
CA ASP A 100 6.04 -12.89 -7.24
C ASP A 100 5.33 -12.60 -5.90
N ALA A 101 6.07 -12.49 -4.80
CA ALA A 101 5.57 -12.02 -3.52
C ALA A 101 6.60 -11.10 -2.82
N PRO A 102 6.16 -10.03 -2.13
CA PRO A 102 7.05 -9.23 -1.30
C PRO A 102 7.39 -9.96 0.00
N VAL A 103 8.62 -9.73 0.49
CA VAL A 103 9.02 -10.16 1.84
C VAL A 103 8.36 -9.23 2.87
N MET A 104 7.78 -9.78 3.94
CA MET A 104 7.40 -8.99 5.11
C MET A 104 8.51 -9.05 6.15
N ALA A 105 8.98 -7.88 6.57
CA ALA A 105 10.02 -7.69 7.58
C ALA A 105 9.50 -6.88 8.77
#